data_AF-A0A2T5EID2-F1
#
_entry.id   AF-A0A2T5EID2-F1
#
_cell.length_a   1.000
_cell.length_b   1.000
_cell.length_c   1.000
_cell.angle_alpha   90.00
_cell.angle_beta   90.00
_cell.angle_gamma   90.00
#
_symmetry.space_group_name_H-M   'P 1'
#
loop_
_entity.id
_entity.type
_entity.pdbx_description
1 polymer ?
#
loop_
_entity_poly.entity_id
_entity_poly.type
_entity_poly.pdbx_seq_one_letter_code
_entity_poly.pdbx_strand_id
1 'polypeptide(L)'
;MASSHKTIRLFHRHINFNSTSPKRKACELSLKHSLRVSPSSESVKQLEWNPELAGNNLLFKEGKIYRLDNRISDEQRWKVLLDIAPKPKIKNHTKYQTQHRQYRKKLLDAARAERKRGNEAGAECLERIVEEKGVIKRKHVQDIHQVGFARYKQRIGAIRKYVMAHNKLCQYPPNANSTVVQEGIFKIPHRWSVTSDVISLREYMLITKQFLESHFPEHSIKAIVGHDDERSENEKTGLHTHYFLDGLNRKTGEYDLRKRQVLVVNEYLIKQGLKDELLPLDEGLTRQQSRAFGHYWQRLVQDYMNDKLLNPKGLHAEFSDETEKKTEQYQYMIRQGKLPKSQRDFNHQSRVLENLKLEIQVLREERIGSSHQLDTITQQVDELSESLDVRAAELEQIESQKRQYQQELQEAAHRYIYLEEHSEKKEAELAYTESLLAEKEAQVFDIDAKAKQQMKDIVLDAFMFMQAKRRKFPKAEREYAEKIAQRLGGEIAEQLVPLLDAALIESGYYQSSDESFEYK
;
A
#
# COMPACT_ATOMS: atom_id res chain seq x y z
N MET A 1 -39.25 10.80 5.70
CA MET A 1 -38.33 10.21 4.69
C MET A 1 -38.15 8.74 5.06
N ALA A 2 -38.53 7.81 4.18
CA ALA A 2 -38.36 6.38 4.45
C ALA A 2 -36.86 6.08 4.47
N SER A 3 -36.33 5.67 5.63
CA SER A 3 -34.96 5.16 5.74
C SER A 3 -34.85 3.93 4.84
N SER A 4 -34.16 4.07 3.71
CA SER A 4 -33.87 2.97 2.79
C SER A 4 -32.88 2.04 3.48
N HIS A 5 -33.35 0.96 4.10
CA HIS A 5 -32.48 -0.07 4.65
C HIS A 5 -31.66 -0.73 3.53
N LYS A 6 -30.39 -1.04 3.80
CA LYS A 6 -29.54 -1.83 2.90
C LYS A 6 -30.00 -3.28 2.93
N THR A 7 -30.49 -3.78 1.79
CA THR A 7 -30.88 -5.18 1.64
C THR A 7 -29.65 -6.11 1.64
N ILE A 8 -29.72 -7.17 2.44
CA ILE A 8 -28.67 -8.19 2.60
C ILE A 8 -29.26 -9.62 2.57
N ARG A 9 -28.40 -10.64 2.61
CA ARG A 9 -28.82 -12.03 2.85
C ARG A 9 -28.21 -12.56 4.13
N LEU A 10 -28.94 -13.46 4.76
CA LEU A 10 -28.61 -14.07 6.04
C LEU A 10 -28.51 -15.58 5.86
N PHE A 11 -27.52 -16.19 6.51
CA PHE A 11 -27.35 -17.63 6.51
C PHE A 11 -27.62 -18.18 7.91
N HIS A 12 -28.70 -18.95 8.04
CA HIS A 12 -28.99 -19.76 9.21
C HIS A 12 -29.09 -21.23 8.81
N ARG A 13 -28.47 -22.10 9.61
CA ARG A 13 -28.64 -23.55 9.48
C ARG A 13 -28.54 -24.19 10.84
N HIS A 14 -29.24 -25.30 11.05
CA HIS A 14 -28.99 -26.18 12.18
C HIS A 14 -28.75 -27.64 11.78
N ILE A 15 -28.06 -28.38 12.65
CA ILE A 15 -27.72 -29.79 12.53
C ILE A 15 -28.00 -30.47 13.86
N ASN A 16 -28.68 -31.61 13.81
CA ASN A 16 -29.02 -32.40 14.99
C ASN A 16 -28.02 -33.54 15.18
N PHE A 17 -27.47 -33.66 16.39
CA PHE A 17 -26.58 -34.73 16.81
C PHE A 17 -27.27 -35.67 17.80
N ASN A 18 -26.89 -36.93 17.77
CA ASN A 18 -27.44 -37.98 18.62
C ASN A 18 -26.32 -38.90 19.16
N SER A 19 -26.69 -39.85 20.03
CA SER A 19 -25.74 -40.76 20.68
C SER A 19 -25.15 -41.86 19.79
N THR A 20 -25.43 -41.89 18.48
CA THR A 20 -24.79 -42.84 17.56
C THR A 20 -23.33 -42.44 17.31
N SER A 21 -22.45 -43.43 17.13
CA SER A 21 -21.01 -43.18 16.93
C SER A 21 -20.72 -42.17 15.80
N PRO A 22 -21.33 -42.27 14.60
CA PRO A 22 -21.06 -41.31 13.52
C PRO A 22 -21.48 -39.87 13.87
N LYS A 23 -22.69 -39.68 14.41
CA LYS A 23 -23.20 -38.34 14.76
C LYS A 23 -22.49 -37.75 15.96
N ARG A 24 -22.10 -38.58 16.93
CA ARG A 24 -21.28 -38.14 18.06
C ARG A 24 -19.91 -37.67 17.60
N LYS A 25 -19.20 -38.46 16.80
CA LYS A 25 -17.90 -38.06 16.23
C LYS A 25 -18.00 -36.77 15.42
N ALA A 26 -19.07 -36.60 14.64
CA ALA A 26 -19.32 -35.35 13.91
C ALA A 26 -19.54 -34.14 14.84
N CYS A 27 -20.28 -34.32 15.95
CA CYS A 27 -20.45 -33.29 16.97
C CYS A 27 -19.14 -32.94 17.66
N GLU A 28 -18.36 -33.95 18.06
CA GLU A 28 -17.04 -33.77 18.66
C GLU A 28 -16.12 -32.99 17.71
N LEU A 29 -16.09 -33.32 16.42
CA LEU A 29 -15.31 -32.57 15.43
C LEU A 29 -15.77 -31.12 15.29
N SER A 30 -17.09 -30.87 15.27
CA SER A 30 -17.64 -29.52 15.18
C SER A 30 -17.33 -28.69 16.44
N LEU A 31 -17.40 -29.31 17.62
CA LEU A 31 -17.03 -28.68 18.88
C LEU A 31 -15.53 -28.41 18.97
N LYS A 32 -14.67 -29.32 18.48
CA LYS A 32 -13.22 -29.06 18.40
C LYS A 32 -12.92 -27.84 17.55
N HIS A 33 -13.57 -27.76 16.39
CA HIS A 33 -13.49 -26.59 15.51
C HIS A 33 -13.94 -25.33 16.27
N SER A 34 -15.16 -25.34 16.81
CA SER A 34 -15.75 -24.18 17.48
C SER A 34 -14.93 -23.71 18.70
N LEU A 35 -14.39 -24.63 19.48
CA LEU A 35 -13.61 -24.30 20.67
C LEU A 35 -12.13 -24.08 20.38
N ARG A 36 -11.71 -24.10 19.10
CA ARG A 36 -10.31 -23.99 18.65
C ARG A 36 -9.39 -24.95 19.41
N VAL A 37 -9.89 -26.17 19.57
CA VAL A 37 -9.12 -27.27 20.12
C VAL A 37 -8.26 -27.83 19.01
N SER A 38 -6.94 -27.69 19.17
CA SER A 38 -5.97 -28.11 18.16
C SER A 38 -6.22 -29.54 17.68
N PRO A 39 -6.12 -29.79 16.37
CA PRO A 39 -6.08 -31.16 15.87
C PRO A 39 -4.95 -31.93 16.56
N SER A 40 -5.07 -33.26 16.68
CA SER A 40 -3.92 -34.07 17.06
C SER A 40 -2.78 -33.83 16.08
N SER A 41 -1.53 -33.84 16.55
CA SER A 41 -0.32 -33.60 15.74
C SER A 41 -0.22 -34.45 14.45
N GLU A 42 -0.92 -35.57 14.38
CA GLU A 42 -1.02 -36.46 13.22
C GLU A 42 -2.02 -36.01 12.14
N SER A 43 -2.78 -34.94 12.37
CA SER A 43 -3.78 -34.43 11.42
C SER A 43 -3.13 -33.49 10.39
N VAL A 44 -2.99 -33.95 9.15
CA VAL A 44 -2.55 -33.15 7.98
C VAL A 44 -3.58 -32.08 7.56
N LYS A 45 -4.71 -31.94 8.28
CA LYS A 45 -5.71 -30.91 7.97
C LYS A 45 -5.17 -29.54 8.37
N GLN A 46 -4.88 -28.74 7.35
CA GLN A 46 -4.54 -27.33 7.48
C GLN A 46 -5.61 -26.58 8.30
N LEU A 47 -5.16 -25.68 9.16
CA LEU A 47 -6.03 -24.84 9.99
C LEU A 47 -6.95 -24.00 9.08
N GLU A 48 -8.24 -23.95 9.42
CA GLU A 48 -9.26 -23.21 8.65
C GLU A 48 -9.55 -21.82 9.27
N TRP A 49 -8.64 -21.31 10.10
CA TRP A 49 -8.74 -20.03 10.81
C TRP A 49 -7.36 -19.38 10.95
N ASN A 50 -7.34 -18.07 11.14
CA ASN A 50 -6.14 -17.27 11.40
C ASN A 50 -5.78 -17.29 12.90
N PRO A 51 -4.62 -17.87 13.30
CA PRO A 51 -4.16 -17.88 14.69
C PRO A 51 -4.07 -16.49 15.34
N GLU A 52 -3.70 -15.46 14.57
CA GLU A 52 -3.53 -14.09 15.08
C GLU A 52 -4.84 -13.45 15.54
N LEU A 53 -5.97 -13.88 14.96
CA LEU A 53 -7.31 -13.42 15.31
C LEU A 53 -8.02 -14.32 16.32
N ALA A 54 -7.45 -15.48 16.67
CA ALA A 54 -8.11 -16.46 17.53
C ALA A 54 -8.48 -15.89 18.91
N GLY A 55 -7.71 -14.93 19.42
CA GLY A 55 -7.98 -14.23 20.69
C GLY A 55 -9.25 -13.37 20.71
N ASN A 56 -9.82 -13.06 19.54
CA ASN A 56 -11.06 -12.28 19.42
C ASN A 56 -12.32 -13.13 19.59
N ASN A 57 -12.18 -14.46 19.50
CA ASN A 57 -13.31 -15.38 19.61
C ASN A 57 -13.94 -15.34 21.00
N LEU A 58 -15.25 -15.59 21.05
CA LEU A 58 -16.03 -15.53 22.30
C LEU A 58 -16.70 -16.88 22.57
N LEU A 59 -16.81 -17.23 23.85
CA LEU A 59 -17.56 -18.37 24.35
C LEU A 59 -18.57 -17.89 25.39
N PHE A 60 -19.86 -18.09 25.14
CA PHE A 60 -20.90 -18.03 26.14
C PHE A 60 -21.12 -19.43 26.74
N LYS A 61 -20.95 -19.57 28.06
CA LYS A 61 -21.26 -20.79 28.81
C LYS A 61 -21.73 -20.44 30.22
N GLU A 62 -22.73 -21.16 30.74
CA GLU A 62 -23.20 -21.01 32.13
C GLU A 62 -23.55 -19.56 32.51
N GLY A 63 -24.15 -18.82 31.57
CA GLY A 63 -24.56 -17.43 31.79
C GLY A 63 -23.44 -16.38 31.70
N LYS A 64 -22.21 -16.79 31.42
CA LYS A 64 -21.03 -15.91 31.32
C LYS A 64 -20.43 -15.94 29.92
N ILE A 65 -19.81 -14.83 29.54
CA ILE A 65 -19.04 -14.69 28.30
C ILE A 65 -17.56 -14.70 28.63
N TYR A 66 -16.81 -15.52 27.92
CA TYR A 66 -15.38 -15.68 28.02
C TYR A 66 -14.74 -15.39 26.66
N ARG A 67 -13.50 -14.93 26.65
CA ARG A 67 -12.68 -14.94 25.43
C ARG A 67 -12.10 -16.34 25.24
N LEU A 68 -12.10 -16.84 24.01
CA LEU A 68 -11.42 -18.07 23.63
C LEU A 68 -9.95 -17.77 23.31
N ASP A 69 -9.30 -17.07 24.23
CA ASP A 69 -7.86 -16.77 24.19
C ASP A 69 -7.08 -17.81 25.00
N ASN A 70 -5.79 -17.55 25.21
CA ASN A 70 -4.89 -18.41 25.97
C ASN A 70 -5.26 -18.51 27.47
N ARG A 71 -6.30 -17.80 27.96
CA ARG A 71 -6.77 -17.89 29.35
C ARG A 71 -7.67 -19.10 29.59
N ILE A 72 -8.24 -19.68 28.52
CA ILE A 72 -8.93 -20.98 28.61
C ILE A 72 -7.98 -22.06 28.09
N SER A 73 -7.49 -22.91 28.98
CA SER A 73 -6.57 -23.99 28.60
C SER A 73 -7.24 -25.02 27.69
N ASP A 74 -6.43 -25.75 26.91
CA ASP A 74 -6.95 -26.84 26.06
C ASP A 74 -7.71 -27.90 26.86
N GLU A 75 -7.28 -28.19 28.09
CA GLU A 75 -8.01 -29.09 28.99
C GLU A 75 -9.41 -28.56 29.35
N GLN A 76 -9.52 -27.25 29.61
CA GLN A 76 -10.81 -26.62 29.89
C GLN A 76 -11.70 -26.64 28.64
N ARG A 77 -11.15 -26.34 27.46
CA ARG A 77 -11.87 -26.44 26.17
C ARG A 77 -12.34 -27.88 25.94
N TRP A 78 -11.52 -28.87 26.27
CA TRP A 78 -11.87 -30.29 26.17
C TRP A 78 -12.97 -30.68 27.15
N LYS A 79 -12.93 -30.17 28.38
CA LYS A 79 -13.99 -30.37 29.38
C LYS A 79 -15.32 -29.79 28.90
N VAL A 80 -15.30 -28.59 28.31
CA VAL A 80 -16.49 -27.99 27.68
C VAL A 80 -16.99 -28.88 26.55
N LEU A 81 -16.12 -29.35 25.66
CA LEU A 81 -16.50 -30.26 24.58
C LEU A 81 -17.20 -31.51 25.10
N LEU A 82 -16.62 -32.19 26.10
CA LEU A 82 -17.17 -33.43 26.65
C LEU A 82 -18.50 -33.23 27.41
N ASP A 83 -18.72 -32.04 27.97
CA ASP A 83 -19.97 -31.65 28.63
C ASP A 83 -21.11 -31.42 27.62
N ILE A 84 -20.78 -30.95 26.41
CA ILE A 84 -21.75 -30.68 25.34
C ILE A 84 -21.98 -31.94 24.49
N ALA A 85 -20.92 -32.65 24.10
CA ALA A 85 -21.02 -33.73 23.13
C ALA A 85 -21.98 -34.86 23.58
N PRO A 86 -22.75 -35.47 22.65
CA PRO A 86 -23.65 -36.56 23.00
C PRO A 86 -22.91 -37.72 23.68
N LYS A 87 -23.41 -38.19 24.82
CA LYS A 87 -22.82 -39.34 25.50
C LYS A 87 -23.05 -40.63 24.69
N PRO A 88 -22.13 -41.61 24.75
CA PRO A 88 -22.37 -42.94 24.20
C PRO A 88 -23.64 -43.56 24.79
N LYS A 89 -24.25 -44.48 24.03
CA LYS A 89 -25.31 -45.35 24.57
C LYS A 89 -24.81 -46.12 25.78
N ILE A 90 -25.69 -46.37 26.75
CA ILE A 90 -25.38 -47.23 27.90
C ILE A 90 -25.00 -48.64 27.44
N LYS A 91 -24.03 -49.23 28.14
CA LYS A 91 -23.79 -50.67 28.08
C LYS A 91 -25.09 -51.39 28.50
N ASN A 92 -25.45 -52.46 27.78
CA ASN A 92 -26.68 -53.24 28.00
C ASN A 92 -28.00 -52.46 27.78
N HIS A 93 -28.02 -51.44 26.92
CA HIS A 93 -29.25 -50.66 26.63
C HIS A 93 -30.46 -51.54 26.30
N THR A 94 -30.30 -52.53 25.41
CA THR A 94 -31.36 -53.48 25.03
C THR A 94 -31.89 -54.27 26.23
N LYS A 95 -31.02 -54.66 27.17
CA LYS A 95 -31.43 -55.34 28.40
C LYS A 95 -32.32 -54.44 29.25
N TYR A 96 -31.95 -53.18 29.43
CA TYR A 96 -32.74 -52.23 30.20
C TYR A 96 -34.06 -51.89 29.50
N GLN A 97 -34.10 -51.75 28.17
CA GLN A 97 -35.35 -51.58 27.41
C GLN A 97 -36.29 -52.77 27.59
N THR A 98 -35.76 -53.99 27.46
CA THR A 98 -36.55 -55.21 27.69
C THR A 98 -37.06 -55.29 29.13
N GLN A 99 -36.22 -54.99 30.12
CA GLN A 99 -36.63 -54.93 31.53
C GLN A 99 -37.71 -53.87 31.74
N HIS A 100 -37.53 -52.66 31.22
CA HIS A 100 -38.51 -51.58 31.34
C HIS A 100 -39.87 -52.00 30.78
N ARG A 101 -39.92 -52.53 29.54
CA ARG A 101 -41.16 -53.02 28.92
C ARG A 101 -41.81 -54.15 29.74
N GLN A 102 -41.03 -55.15 30.15
CA GLN A 102 -41.53 -56.31 30.89
C GLN A 102 -42.09 -55.91 32.27
N TYR A 103 -41.34 -55.09 33.02
CA TYR A 103 -41.76 -54.68 34.35
C TYR A 103 -42.86 -53.61 34.30
N ARG A 104 -42.91 -52.76 33.26
CA ARG A 104 -44.06 -51.88 33.01
C ARG A 104 -45.34 -52.69 32.86
N LYS A 105 -45.33 -53.72 32.02
CA LYS A 105 -46.47 -54.62 31.85
C LYS A 105 -46.85 -55.31 33.17
N LYS A 106 -45.86 -55.84 33.91
CA LYS A 106 -46.10 -56.48 35.21
C LYS A 106 -46.74 -55.54 36.24
N LEU A 107 -46.33 -54.27 36.27
CA LEU A 107 -46.91 -53.29 37.19
C LEU A 107 -48.35 -52.92 36.80
N LEU A 108 -48.65 -52.74 35.51
CA LEU A 108 -50.03 -52.56 35.04
C LEU A 108 -50.92 -53.78 35.30
N ASP A 109 -50.41 -54.98 35.09
CA ASP A 109 -51.13 -56.23 35.41
C ASP A 109 -51.38 -56.34 36.92
N ALA A 110 -50.41 -55.94 37.74
CA ALA A 110 -50.55 -55.88 39.19
C ALA A 110 -51.57 -54.82 39.65
N ALA A 111 -51.63 -53.66 39.00
CA ALA A 111 -52.63 -52.63 39.27
C ALA A 111 -54.04 -53.15 38.98
N ARG A 112 -54.25 -53.79 37.82
CA ARG A 112 -55.51 -54.46 37.48
C ARG A 112 -55.90 -55.55 38.49
N ALA A 113 -54.93 -56.31 38.98
CA ALA A 113 -55.17 -57.34 39.99
C ALA A 113 -55.52 -56.76 41.37
N GLU A 114 -54.96 -55.61 41.75
CA GLU A 114 -55.34 -54.91 43.00
C GLU A 114 -56.74 -54.32 42.93
N ARG A 115 -57.09 -53.69 41.80
CA ARG A 115 -58.44 -53.18 41.57
C ARG A 115 -59.50 -54.29 41.65
N LYS A 116 -59.22 -55.47 41.07
CA LYS A 116 -60.08 -56.67 41.21
C LYS A 116 -60.26 -57.17 42.66
N ARG A 117 -59.36 -56.77 43.57
CA ARG A 117 -59.39 -57.14 45.00
C ARG A 117 -59.91 -56.00 45.89
N GLY A 118 -60.37 -54.90 45.30
CA GLY A 118 -60.84 -53.73 46.03
C GLY A 118 -59.75 -52.82 46.59
N ASN A 119 -58.47 -53.01 46.22
CA ASN A 119 -57.38 -52.13 46.64
C ASN A 119 -57.12 -51.04 45.59
N GLU A 120 -57.95 -50.00 45.58
CA GLU A 120 -57.83 -48.89 44.63
C GLU A 120 -56.54 -48.09 44.85
N ALA A 121 -56.23 -47.76 46.11
CA ALA A 121 -55.01 -47.02 46.48
C ALA A 121 -53.72 -47.71 46.00
N GLY A 122 -53.69 -49.05 46.06
CA GLY A 122 -52.57 -49.83 45.53
C GLY A 122 -52.49 -49.82 44.00
N ALA A 123 -53.63 -49.83 43.31
CA ALA A 123 -53.68 -49.76 41.85
C ALA A 123 -53.19 -48.39 41.34
N GLU A 124 -53.73 -47.30 41.91
CA GLU A 124 -53.34 -45.92 41.58
C GLU A 124 -51.85 -45.67 41.85
N CYS A 125 -51.33 -46.19 42.97
CA CYS A 125 -49.90 -46.08 43.29
C CYS A 125 -49.01 -46.68 42.20
N LEU A 126 -49.38 -47.86 41.67
CA LEU A 126 -48.64 -48.55 40.62
C LEU A 126 -48.76 -47.84 39.27
N GLU A 127 -49.95 -47.35 38.92
CA GLU A 127 -50.22 -46.57 37.70
C GLU A 127 -49.43 -45.26 37.70
N ARG A 128 -49.47 -44.51 38.81
CA ARG A 128 -48.68 -43.27 39.02
C ARG A 128 -47.17 -43.49 38.81
N ILE A 129 -46.61 -44.56 39.38
CA ILE A 129 -45.17 -44.87 39.20
C ILE A 129 -44.84 -45.14 37.73
N VAL A 130 -45.75 -45.79 37.02
CA VAL A 130 -45.56 -46.19 35.61
C VAL A 130 -45.78 -45.02 34.65
N GLU A 131 -46.61 -44.05 35.02
CA GLU A 131 -46.91 -42.84 34.26
C GLU A 131 -45.87 -41.72 34.44
N GLU A 132 -45.04 -41.81 35.47
CA GLU A 132 -43.91 -40.90 35.67
C GLU A 132 -43.01 -40.88 34.42
N LYS A 133 -42.78 -39.69 33.87
CA LYS A 133 -42.00 -39.47 32.64
C LYS A 133 -40.54 -39.17 32.93
N GLY A 134 -40.27 -38.49 34.05
CA GLY A 134 -38.92 -38.10 34.47
C GLY A 134 -38.25 -39.14 35.37
N VAL A 135 -37.09 -38.77 35.93
CA VAL A 135 -36.39 -39.64 36.89
C VAL A 135 -37.29 -39.91 38.10
N ILE A 136 -37.57 -41.19 38.36
CA ILE A 136 -38.33 -41.63 39.52
C ILE A 136 -37.45 -41.49 40.76
N LYS A 137 -37.77 -40.50 41.60
CA LYS A 137 -37.08 -40.19 42.87
C LYS A 137 -37.73 -40.93 44.04
N ARG A 138 -37.06 -40.97 45.19
CA ARG A 138 -37.57 -41.60 46.43
C ARG A 138 -38.98 -41.11 46.80
N LYS A 139 -39.27 -39.82 46.62
CA LYS A 139 -40.59 -39.23 46.88
C LYS A 139 -41.73 -39.88 46.09
N HIS A 140 -41.49 -40.36 44.87
CA HIS A 140 -42.53 -41.00 44.04
C HIS A 140 -42.90 -42.41 44.53
N VAL A 141 -42.02 -43.01 45.33
CA VAL A 141 -42.12 -44.41 45.80
C VAL A 141 -42.25 -44.52 47.33
N GLN A 142 -42.40 -43.39 48.04
CA GLN A 142 -42.39 -43.36 49.49
C GLN A 142 -43.66 -43.99 50.11
N ASP A 143 -44.82 -43.79 49.47
CA ASP A 143 -46.13 -44.22 49.97
C ASP A 143 -46.39 -45.72 49.78
N ILE A 144 -45.47 -46.43 49.09
CA ILE A 144 -45.62 -47.83 48.71
C ILE A 144 -45.84 -48.78 49.92
N HIS A 145 -45.37 -48.39 51.10
CA HIS A 145 -45.49 -49.21 52.30
C HIS A 145 -46.89 -49.07 52.94
N GLN A 146 -47.64 -48.03 52.56
CA GLN A 146 -48.93 -47.67 53.16
C GLN A 146 -50.12 -48.26 52.40
N VAL A 147 -49.94 -48.73 51.15
CA VAL A 147 -51.03 -49.18 50.27
C VAL A 147 -51.39 -50.68 50.37
N GLY A 148 -50.83 -51.42 51.33
CA GLY A 148 -51.33 -52.76 51.70
C GLY A 148 -51.32 -53.84 50.60
N PHE A 149 -50.24 -53.99 49.84
CA PHE A 149 -50.20 -54.94 48.72
C PHE A 149 -50.33 -56.43 49.11
N ALA A 150 -51.32 -57.13 48.53
CA ALA A 150 -51.54 -58.57 48.69
C ALA A 150 -50.37 -59.50 48.30
N ARG A 151 -49.40 -59.02 47.48
CA ARG A 151 -48.13 -59.72 47.18
C ARG A 151 -46.95 -58.77 47.33
N TYR A 152 -46.85 -58.14 48.51
CA TYR A 152 -45.90 -57.07 48.80
C TYR A 152 -44.48 -57.33 48.29
N LYS A 153 -43.81 -58.42 48.71
CA LYS A 153 -42.42 -58.72 48.31
C LYS A 153 -42.22 -58.78 46.78
N GLN A 154 -43.16 -59.41 46.05
CA GLN A 154 -43.08 -59.53 44.59
C GLN A 154 -43.27 -58.16 43.92
N ARG A 155 -44.20 -57.34 44.42
CA ARG A 155 -44.48 -56.01 43.88
C ARG A 155 -43.35 -55.02 44.14
N ILE A 156 -42.81 -55.00 45.35
CA ILE A 156 -41.60 -54.22 45.65
C ILE A 156 -40.45 -54.62 44.72
N GLY A 157 -40.24 -55.92 44.51
CA GLY A 157 -39.24 -56.42 43.57
C GLY A 157 -39.47 -55.93 42.14
N ALA A 158 -40.72 -55.94 41.67
CA ALA A 158 -41.10 -55.44 40.35
C ALA A 158 -40.91 -53.93 40.22
N ILE A 159 -41.33 -53.15 41.23
CA ILE A 159 -41.15 -51.70 41.29
C ILE A 159 -39.67 -51.35 41.26
N ARG A 160 -38.83 -52.00 42.10
CA ARG A 160 -37.37 -51.76 42.11
C ARG A 160 -36.75 -52.00 40.74
N LYS A 161 -37.09 -53.10 40.08
CA LYS A 161 -36.56 -53.44 38.75
C LYS A 161 -37.07 -52.46 37.68
N TYR A 162 -38.33 -52.04 37.75
CA TYR A 162 -38.89 -51.01 36.88
C TYR A 162 -38.17 -49.68 37.08
N VAL A 163 -38.10 -49.15 38.31
CA VAL A 163 -37.47 -47.87 38.65
C VAL A 163 -36.00 -47.85 38.23
N MET A 164 -35.25 -48.94 38.48
CA MET A 164 -33.87 -49.04 38.04
C MET A 164 -33.75 -48.97 36.51
N ALA A 165 -34.54 -49.76 35.77
CA ALA A 165 -34.51 -49.75 34.32
C ALA A 165 -34.99 -48.41 33.74
N HIS A 166 -36.08 -47.83 34.29
CA HIS A 166 -36.63 -46.53 33.95
C HIS A 166 -35.59 -45.44 34.14
N ASN A 167 -35.03 -45.28 35.34
CA ASN A 167 -34.03 -44.23 35.61
C ASN A 167 -32.76 -44.39 34.78
N LYS A 168 -32.34 -45.63 34.48
CA LYS A 168 -31.20 -45.89 33.58
C LYS A 168 -31.49 -45.52 32.13
N LEU A 169 -32.74 -45.63 31.68
CA LEU A 169 -33.15 -45.24 30.33
C LEU A 169 -33.49 -43.76 30.22
N CYS A 170 -34.15 -43.16 31.22
CA CYS A 170 -34.56 -41.74 31.21
C CYS A 170 -33.39 -40.76 31.31
N GLN A 171 -32.21 -41.23 31.73
CA GLN A 171 -30.97 -40.46 31.64
C GLN A 171 -30.38 -40.44 30.22
N TYR A 172 -30.99 -41.14 29.27
CA TYR A 172 -30.52 -41.30 27.92
C TYR A 172 -31.66 -41.05 26.92
N PRO A 173 -31.33 -40.73 25.66
CA PRO A 173 -32.35 -40.46 24.67
C PRO A 173 -33.17 -41.73 24.37
N PRO A 174 -34.50 -41.61 24.24
CA PRO A 174 -35.41 -42.76 24.14
C PRO A 174 -35.15 -43.59 22.88
N ASN A 175 -34.67 -42.96 21.81
CA ASN A 175 -34.28 -43.63 20.58
C ASN A 175 -32.94 -43.11 20.05
N ALA A 176 -32.30 -43.90 19.19
CA ALA A 176 -30.99 -43.57 18.62
C ALA A 176 -31.01 -42.31 17.73
N ASN A 177 -32.19 -41.87 17.29
CA ASN A 177 -32.39 -40.74 16.39
C ASN A 177 -32.80 -39.45 17.11
N SER A 178 -32.96 -39.51 18.44
CA SER A 178 -33.36 -38.36 19.24
C SER A 178 -32.26 -37.31 19.19
N THR A 179 -32.65 -36.05 19.01
CA THR A 179 -31.68 -34.95 19.03
C THR A 179 -31.21 -34.77 20.45
N VAL A 180 -29.92 -34.99 20.70
CA VAL A 180 -29.29 -34.80 22.01
C VAL A 180 -28.75 -33.39 22.12
N VAL A 181 -28.10 -32.93 21.06
CA VAL A 181 -27.64 -31.55 20.91
C VAL A 181 -27.94 -31.12 19.49
N GLN A 182 -28.47 -29.91 19.36
CA GLN A 182 -28.56 -29.22 18.09
C GLN A 182 -27.46 -28.16 18.02
N GLU A 183 -26.66 -28.20 16.97
CA GLU A 183 -25.82 -27.08 16.61
C GLU A 183 -26.56 -26.22 15.60
N GLY A 184 -26.50 -24.89 15.74
CA GLY A 184 -26.87 -24.01 14.66
C GLY A 184 -25.84 -22.91 14.42
N ILE A 185 -25.78 -22.46 13.18
CA ILE A 185 -24.89 -21.41 12.71
C ILE A 185 -25.73 -20.22 12.26
N PHE A 186 -25.26 -19.03 12.61
CA PHE A 186 -25.79 -17.75 12.17
C PHE A 186 -24.66 -16.90 11.62
N LYS A 187 -24.75 -16.50 10.34
CA LYS A 187 -23.73 -15.74 9.62
C LYS A 187 -24.34 -14.78 8.61
N ILE A 188 -23.74 -13.60 8.46
CA ILE A 188 -23.92 -12.76 7.28
C ILE A 188 -22.74 -13.00 6.33
N PRO A 189 -22.96 -13.47 5.08
CA PRO A 189 -21.89 -13.70 4.12
C PRO A 189 -21.08 -12.44 3.81
N HIS A 190 -19.76 -12.58 3.60
CA HIS A 190 -18.83 -11.47 3.33
C HIS A 190 -19.28 -10.54 2.19
N ARG A 191 -19.92 -11.08 1.15
CA ARG A 191 -20.37 -10.32 -0.03
C ARG A 191 -21.32 -9.16 0.29
N TRP A 192 -21.95 -9.17 1.46
CA TRP A 192 -22.86 -8.10 1.89
C TRP A 192 -22.15 -6.96 2.64
N SER A 193 -20.84 -7.09 2.84
CA SER A 193 -19.96 -6.07 3.43
C SER A 193 -20.47 -5.51 4.75
N VAL A 194 -21.08 -6.36 5.57
CA VAL A 194 -21.47 -6.00 6.95
C VAL A 194 -20.26 -6.23 7.84
N THR A 195 -19.66 -5.14 8.33
CA THR A 195 -18.42 -5.18 9.10
C THR A 195 -18.69 -5.35 10.60
N SER A 196 -17.64 -5.73 11.33
CA SER A 196 -17.59 -5.78 12.79
C SER A 196 -17.89 -4.44 13.46
N ASP A 197 -17.70 -3.33 12.74
CA ASP A 197 -18.01 -1.99 13.20
C ASP A 197 -19.55 -1.73 13.21
N VAL A 198 -20.30 -2.43 12.34
CA VAL A 198 -21.78 -2.33 12.29
C VAL A 198 -22.44 -3.31 13.24
N ILE A 199 -22.01 -4.58 13.22
CA ILE A 199 -22.48 -5.62 14.13
C ILE A 199 -21.27 -6.31 14.73
N SER A 200 -21.02 -6.06 16.01
CA SER A 200 -19.93 -6.69 16.75
C SER A 200 -20.18 -8.18 17.01
N LEU A 201 -19.12 -8.95 17.23
CA LEU A 201 -19.25 -10.38 17.54
C LEU A 201 -20.10 -10.64 18.80
N ARG A 202 -20.02 -9.72 19.78
CA ARG A 202 -20.83 -9.79 20.99
C ARG A 202 -22.32 -9.63 20.67
N GLU A 203 -22.68 -8.75 19.76
CA GLU A 203 -24.07 -8.58 19.33
C GLU A 203 -24.61 -9.82 18.62
N TYR A 204 -23.82 -10.44 17.71
CA TYR A 204 -24.15 -11.75 17.11
C TYR A 204 -24.45 -12.81 18.17
N MET A 205 -23.67 -12.87 19.23
CA MET A 205 -23.83 -13.85 20.29
C MET A 205 -25.05 -13.55 21.18
N LEU A 206 -25.26 -12.28 21.54
CA LEU A 206 -26.38 -11.86 22.37
C LEU A 206 -27.73 -12.02 21.65
N ILE A 207 -27.81 -11.67 20.36
CA ILE A 207 -29.05 -11.87 19.60
C ILE A 207 -29.38 -13.35 19.42
N THR A 208 -28.35 -14.19 19.19
CA THR A 208 -28.53 -15.65 19.12
C THR A 208 -29.04 -16.18 20.46
N LYS A 209 -28.46 -15.74 21.58
CA LYS A 209 -28.93 -16.09 22.92
C LYS A 209 -30.39 -15.68 23.12
N GLN A 210 -30.73 -14.44 22.79
CA GLN A 210 -32.08 -13.90 22.96
C GLN A 210 -33.11 -14.68 22.13
N PHE A 211 -32.78 -15.00 20.87
CA PHE A 211 -33.63 -15.82 20.01
C PHE A 211 -33.90 -17.20 20.64
N LEU A 212 -32.86 -17.86 21.14
CA LEU A 212 -32.98 -19.19 21.75
C LEU A 212 -33.77 -19.15 23.06
N GLU A 213 -33.52 -18.19 23.94
CA GLU A 213 -34.24 -18.04 25.20
C GLU A 213 -35.72 -17.70 25.00
N SER A 214 -36.04 -16.92 23.96
CA SER A 214 -37.42 -16.51 23.68
C SER A 214 -38.26 -17.67 23.13
N HIS A 215 -37.68 -18.54 22.31
CA HIS A 215 -38.43 -19.60 21.61
C HIS A 215 -38.26 -20.99 22.25
N PHE A 216 -37.14 -21.23 22.93
CA PHE A 216 -36.78 -22.51 23.57
C PHE A 216 -36.44 -22.37 25.06
N PRO A 217 -37.26 -21.69 25.89
CA PRO A 217 -36.92 -21.42 27.29
C PRO A 217 -36.75 -22.71 28.13
N GLU A 218 -37.38 -23.81 27.74
CA GLU A 218 -37.24 -25.11 28.39
C GLU A 218 -35.93 -25.85 28.06
N HIS A 219 -35.24 -25.45 26.99
CA HIS A 219 -34.04 -26.13 26.50
C HIS A 219 -32.77 -25.36 26.90
N SER A 220 -31.82 -26.07 27.49
CA SER A 220 -30.55 -25.46 27.88
C SER A 220 -29.77 -24.95 26.68
N ILE A 221 -29.35 -23.69 26.68
CA ILE A 221 -28.21 -23.27 25.85
C ILE A 221 -26.95 -23.87 26.49
N LYS A 222 -26.32 -24.83 25.83
CA LYS A 222 -25.08 -25.47 26.29
C LYS A 222 -23.87 -24.56 26.08
N ALA A 223 -23.78 -23.94 24.92
CA ALA A 223 -22.81 -22.92 24.60
C ALA A 223 -23.25 -22.07 23.40
N ILE A 224 -22.69 -20.86 23.28
CA ILE A 224 -22.65 -20.11 22.03
C ILE A 224 -21.20 -19.69 21.81
N VAL A 225 -20.68 -19.93 20.62
CA VAL A 225 -19.32 -19.62 20.23
C VAL A 225 -19.39 -18.57 19.13
N GLY A 226 -18.69 -17.46 19.31
CA GLY A 226 -18.50 -16.44 18.28
C GLY A 226 -17.12 -16.54 17.65
N HIS A 227 -17.07 -16.46 16.33
CA HIS A 227 -15.84 -16.51 15.54
C HIS A 227 -15.55 -15.17 14.83
N ASP A 228 -14.32 -14.69 14.99
CA ASP A 228 -13.74 -13.51 14.32
C ASP A 228 -12.43 -13.85 13.56
N ASP A 229 -12.06 -15.12 13.53
CA ASP A 229 -10.78 -15.60 13.03
C ASP A 229 -10.88 -16.41 11.73
N GLU A 230 -12.07 -16.57 11.16
CA GLU A 230 -12.27 -17.18 9.84
C GLU A 230 -12.23 -16.12 8.71
N ARG A 231 -11.31 -15.16 8.84
CA ARG A 231 -11.08 -14.04 7.92
C ARG A 231 -9.60 -13.61 7.96
N SER A 232 -9.17 -12.84 6.96
CA SER A 232 -7.85 -12.19 7.00
C SER A 232 -7.85 -10.99 7.95
N GLU A 233 -6.68 -10.59 8.45
CA GLU A 233 -6.53 -9.47 9.41
C GLU A 233 -7.13 -8.15 8.90
N ASN A 234 -6.95 -7.90 7.61
CA ASN A 234 -7.42 -6.69 6.92
C ASN A 234 -8.92 -6.67 6.64
N GLU A 235 -9.63 -7.79 6.85
CA GLU A 235 -11.05 -7.90 6.53
C GLU A 235 -11.91 -7.75 7.76
N LYS A 236 -12.83 -6.78 7.83
CA LYS A 236 -13.72 -6.66 9.00
C LYS A 236 -15.04 -7.43 8.89
N THR A 237 -15.16 -8.35 7.93
CA THR A 237 -16.41 -9.07 7.63
C THR A 237 -16.28 -10.56 7.94
N GLY A 238 -17.39 -11.29 8.02
CA GLY A 238 -17.34 -12.76 8.20
C GLY A 238 -17.56 -13.28 9.62
N LEU A 239 -17.83 -12.38 10.56
CA LEU A 239 -18.29 -12.73 11.89
C LEU A 239 -19.48 -13.69 11.83
N HIS A 240 -19.46 -14.68 12.70
CA HIS A 240 -20.56 -15.63 12.83
C HIS A 240 -20.56 -16.30 14.20
N THR A 241 -21.68 -16.94 14.51
CA THR A 241 -21.85 -17.69 15.75
C THR A 241 -22.33 -19.10 15.51
N HIS A 242 -21.81 -20.03 16.31
CA HIS A 242 -22.33 -21.37 16.49
C HIS A 242 -23.02 -21.46 17.85
N TYR A 243 -24.24 -21.98 17.92
CA TYR A 243 -24.90 -22.29 19.19
C TYR A 243 -25.09 -23.78 19.35
N PHE A 244 -25.03 -24.26 20.58
CA PHE A 244 -25.31 -25.64 20.95
C PHE A 244 -26.49 -25.67 21.92
N LEU A 245 -27.63 -26.15 21.46
CA LEU A 245 -28.87 -26.24 22.22
C LEU A 245 -29.11 -27.69 22.67
N ASP A 246 -29.46 -27.87 23.93
CA ASP A 246 -29.78 -29.16 24.51
C ASP A 246 -31.11 -29.68 23.98
N GLY A 247 -31.10 -30.92 23.48
CA GLY A 247 -32.32 -31.58 23.05
C GLY A 247 -33.26 -31.93 24.20
N LEU A 248 -32.74 -31.98 25.45
CA LEU A 248 -33.48 -32.30 26.65
C LEU A 248 -34.24 -31.08 27.18
N ASN A 249 -35.54 -31.23 27.35
CA ASN A 249 -36.39 -30.26 28.01
C ASN A 249 -36.25 -30.39 29.54
N ARG A 250 -35.88 -29.29 30.19
CA ARG A 250 -35.61 -29.24 31.64
C ARG A 250 -36.86 -29.44 32.51
N LYS A 251 -38.04 -29.11 31.98
CA LYS A 251 -39.32 -29.23 32.70
C LYS A 251 -39.86 -30.66 32.63
N THR A 252 -39.85 -31.27 31.44
CA THR A 252 -40.44 -32.59 31.20
C THR A 252 -39.43 -33.73 31.39
N GLY A 253 -38.14 -33.46 31.21
CA GLY A 253 -37.10 -34.50 31.15
C GLY A 253 -37.11 -35.31 29.84
N GLU A 254 -37.84 -34.86 28.82
CA GLU A 254 -37.94 -35.55 27.52
C GLU A 254 -37.03 -34.91 26.46
N TYR A 255 -36.57 -35.70 25.48
CA TYR A 255 -35.83 -35.21 24.31
C TYR A 255 -36.80 -34.78 23.20
N ASP A 256 -37.47 -33.65 23.39
CA ASP A 256 -38.62 -33.19 22.60
C ASP A 256 -38.32 -31.93 21.76
N LEU A 257 -37.05 -31.51 21.63
CA LEU A 257 -36.68 -30.27 20.92
C LEU A 257 -37.32 -30.12 19.54
N ARG A 258 -37.37 -31.21 18.75
CA ARG A 258 -38.02 -31.18 17.42
C ARG A 258 -39.51 -30.83 17.51
N LYS A 259 -40.22 -31.38 18.49
CA LYS A 259 -41.64 -31.07 18.73
C LYS A 259 -41.79 -29.60 19.13
N ARG A 260 -40.90 -29.08 19.99
CA ARG A 260 -40.88 -27.65 20.33
C ARG A 260 -40.61 -26.75 19.12
N GLN A 261 -39.70 -27.14 18.21
CA GLN A 261 -39.46 -26.37 16.99
C GLN A 261 -40.71 -26.27 16.10
N VAL A 262 -41.47 -27.36 15.94
CA VAL A 262 -42.73 -27.35 15.19
C VAL A 262 -43.76 -26.45 15.87
N LEU A 263 -43.87 -26.51 17.21
CA LEU A 263 -44.72 -25.60 17.98
C LEU A 263 -44.36 -24.13 17.75
N VAL A 264 -43.08 -23.79 17.82
CA VAL A 264 -42.59 -22.42 17.58
C VAL A 264 -42.94 -21.93 16.17
N VAL A 265 -42.79 -22.78 15.16
CA VAL A 265 -43.20 -22.45 13.78
C VAL A 265 -44.71 -22.23 13.69
N ASN A 266 -45.50 -23.10 14.30
CA ASN A 266 -46.96 -22.94 14.34
C ASN A 266 -47.39 -21.67 15.08
N GLU A 267 -46.74 -21.34 16.22
CA GLU A 267 -46.96 -20.08 16.95
C GLU A 267 -46.67 -18.86 16.06
N TYR A 268 -45.62 -18.92 15.23
CA TYR A 268 -45.31 -17.89 14.26
C TYR A 268 -46.35 -17.81 13.13
N LEU A 269 -46.75 -18.94 12.55
CA LEU A 269 -47.80 -18.98 11.51
C LEU A 269 -49.12 -18.38 11.99
N ILE A 270 -49.52 -18.68 13.23
CA ILE A 270 -50.73 -18.10 13.84
C ILE A 270 -50.61 -16.58 13.93
N LYS A 271 -49.44 -16.06 14.36
CA LYS A 271 -49.18 -14.61 14.42
C LYS A 271 -49.21 -13.94 13.04
N GLN A 272 -48.83 -14.67 11.99
CA GLN A 272 -48.90 -14.22 10.60
C GLN A 272 -50.28 -14.41 9.96
N GLY A 273 -51.26 -14.96 10.68
CA GLY A 273 -52.60 -15.22 10.15
C GLY A 273 -52.72 -16.47 9.26
N LEU A 274 -51.70 -17.32 9.19
CA LEU A 274 -51.60 -18.48 8.30
C LEU A 274 -52.07 -19.77 9.00
N LYS A 275 -53.32 -19.82 9.46
CA LYS A 275 -53.86 -20.95 10.24
C LYS A 275 -54.03 -22.24 9.43
N ASP A 276 -54.20 -22.13 8.12
CA ASP A 276 -54.39 -23.30 7.24
C ASP A 276 -53.07 -24.02 6.92
N GLU A 277 -51.92 -23.43 7.26
CA GLU A 277 -50.58 -23.96 6.97
C GLU A 277 -49.93 -24.64 8.19
N LEU A 278 -50.70 -24.85 9.26
CA LEU A 278 -50.20 -25.43 10.51
C LEU A 278 -49.69 -26.87 10.31
N LEU A 279 -48.56 -27.14 10.94
CA LEU A 279 -47.89 -28.44 10.87
C LEU A 279 -48.37 -29.37 11.98
N PRO A 280 -48.48 -30.69 11.73
CA PRO A 280 -48.91 -31.65 12.74
C PRO A 280 -47.85 -31.80 13.84
N LEU A 281 -48.32 -31.97 15.09
CA LEU A 281 -47.46 -32.04 16.29
C LEU A 281 -47.04 -33.46 16.67
N ASP A 282 -47.89 -34.46 16.39
CA ASP A 282 -47.75 -35.82 16.91
C ASP A 282 -47.43 -36.87 15.82
N GLU A 283 -47.51 -36.46 14.55
CA GLU A 283 -47.13 -37.28 13.40
C GLU A 283 -45.78 -36.83 12.84
N GLY A 284 -44.95 -37.77 12.39
CA GLY A 284 -43.73 -37.41 11.68
C GLY A 284 -44.06 -36.60 10.43
N LEU A 285 -43.44 -35.43 10.27
CA LEU A 285 -43.68 -34.57 9.11
C LEU A 285 -43.41 -35.31 7.79
N THR A 286 -44.36 -35.24 6.85
CA THR A 286 -44.16 -35.70 5.47
C THR A 286 -43.02 -34.92 4.80
N ARG A 287 -42.58 -35.37 3.61
CA ARG A 287 -41.55 -34.65 2.86
C ARG A 287 -41.96 -33.22 2.52
N GLN A 288 -43.23 -33.00 2.16
CA GLN A 288 -43.77 -31.68 1.85
C GLN A 288 -43.84 -30.81 3.11
N GLN A 289 -44.37 -31.34 4.21
CA GLN A 289 -44.41 -30.63 5.50
C GLN A 289 -43.02 -30.32 6.04
N SER A 290 -42.03 -31.20 5.83
CA SER A 290 -40.64 -30.94 6.23
C SER A 290 -40.00 -29.80 5.43
N ARG A 291 -40.36 -29.66 4.14
CA ARG A 291 -39.94 -28.50 3.32
C ARG A 291 -40.61 -27.22 3.80
N ALA A 292 -41.91 -27.27 4.05
CA ALA A 292 -42.68 -26.14 4.58
C ALA A 292 -42.13 -25.68 5.94
N PHE A 293 -41.90 -26.62 6.86
CA PHE A 293 -41.21 -26.37 8.13
C PHE A 293 -39.88 -25.64 7.93
N GLY A 294 -39.03 -26.14 7.02
CA GLY A 294 -37.75 -25.50 6.72
C GLY A 294 -37.91 -24.07 6.21
N HIS A 295 -38.88 -23.81 5.35
CA HIS A 295 -39.19 -22.47 4.84
C HIS A 295 -39.66 -21.52 5.96
N TYR A 296 -40.68 -21.91 6.73
CA TYR A 296 -41.20 -21.06 7.82
C TYR A 296 -40.19 -20.87 8.95
N TRP A 297 -39.37 -21.87 9.23
CA TRP A 297 -38.26 -21.74 10.18
C TRP A 297 -37.28 -20.65 9.75
N GLN A 298 -36.88 -20.64 8.47
CA GLN A 298 -35.99 -19.59 7.95
C GLN A 298 -36.65 -18.22 8.01
N ARG A 299 -37.96 -18.12 7.68
CA ARG A 299 -38.72 -16.86 7.80
C ARG A 299 -38.77 -16.34 9.23
N LEU A 300 -39.12 -17.20 10.20
CA LEU A 300 -39.11 -16.89 11.63
C LEU A 300 -37.76 -16.30 12.05
N VAL A 301 -36.65 -16.96 11.70
CA VAL A 301 -35.30 -16.49 12.05
C VAL A 301 -35.02 -15.14 11.38
N GLN A 302 -35.29 -15.01 10.08
CA GLN A 302 -35.03 -13.77 9.34
C GLN A 302 -35.83 -12.59 9.89
N ASP A 303 -37.13 -12.76 10.11
CA ASP A 303 -38.01 -11.71 10.64
C ASP A 303 -37.57 -11.29 12.05
N TYR A 304 -37.20 -12.26 12.89
CA TYR A 304 -36.69 -11.97 14.22
C TYR A 304 -35.37 -11.17 14.17
N MET A 305 -34.43 -11.57 13.30
CA MET A 305 -33.16 -10.87 13.15
C MET A 305 -33.35 -9.48 12.52
N ASN A 306 -34.29 -9.33 11.58
CA ASN A 306 -34.67 -8.04 11.01
C ASN A 306 -35.17 -7.09 12.10
N ASP A 307 -36.15 -7.52 12.89
CA ASP A 307 -36.75 -6.71 13.95
C ASP A 307 -35.73 -6.34 15.05
N LYS A 308 -34.96 -7.32 15.54
CA LYS A 308 -34.16 -7.16 16.75
C LYS A 308 -32.70 -6.76 16.53
N LEU A 309 -32.15 -6.91 15.32
CA LEU A 309 -30.74 -6.65 15.05
C LEU A 309 -30.50 -5.77 13.81
N LEU A 310 -31.11 -6.11 12.68
CA LEU A 310 -30.73 -5.55 11.39
C LEU A 310 -31.38 -4.19 11.12
N ASN A 311 -32.71 -4.08 11.25
CA ASN A 311 -33.45 -2.84 10.96
C ASN A 311 -32.96 -1.66 11.83
N PRO A 312 -32.69 -1.83 13.16
CA PRO A 312 -32.13 -0.75 13.98
C PRO A 312 -30.76 -0.25 13.50
N LYS A 313 -30.07 -1.02 12.65
CA LYS A 313 -28.75 -0.70 12.07
C LYS A 313 -28.83 -0.33 10.59
N GLY A 314 -30.02 -0.06 10.07
CA GLY A 314 -30.24 0.29 8.66
C GLY A 314 -29.99 -0.88 7.69
N LEU A 315 -30.07 -2.12 8.16
CA LEU A 315 -29.91 -3.34 7.35
C LEU A 315 -31.25 -4.08 7.28
N HIS A 316 -31.51 -4.79 6.18
CA HIS A 316 -32.70 -5.63 6.05
C HIS A 316 -32.34 -6.94 5.32
N ALA A 317 -32.56 -8.09 5.95
CA ALA A 317 -32.37 -9.39 5.34
C ALA A 317 -33.62 -9.83 4.58
N GLU A 318 -33.43 -10.24 3.33
CA GLU A 318 -34.48 -10.83 2.49
C GLU A 318 -34.00 -12.17 1.91
N PHE A 319 -34.93 -12.97 1.42
CA PHE A 319 -34.58 -14.16 0.63
C PHE A 319 -34.15 -13.75 -0.77
N SER A 320 -33.25 -14.52 -1.38
CA SER A 320 -32.95 -14.36 -2.80
C SER A 320 -34.23 -14.53 -3.62
N ASP A 321 -34.51 -13.56 -4.49
CA ASP A 321 -35.64 -13.61 -5.41
C ASP A 321 -35.37 -14.55 -6.60
N GLU A 322 -36.37 -14.76 -7.45
CA GLU A 322 -36.23 -15.64 -8.63
C GLU A 322 -35.23 -15.12 -9.66
N THR A 323 -35.01 -13.81 -9.72
CA THR A 323 -34.04 -13.19 -10.63
C THR A 323 -32.61 -13.51 -10.16
N GLU A 324 -32.32 -13.31 -8.87
CA GLU A 324 -31.04 -13.64 -8.24
C GLU A 324 -30.76 -15.14 -8.36
N LYS A 325 -31.77 -15.99 -8.12
CA LYS A 325 -31.62 -17.45 -8.24
C LYS A 325 -31.27 -17.91 -9.64
N LYS A 326 -31.69 -17.21 -10.69
CA LYS A 326 -31.38 -17.54 -12.08
C LYS A 326 -29.96 -17.14 -12.48
N THR A 327 -29.28 -16.28 -11.72
CA THR A 327 -27.91 -15.86 -12.03
C THR A 327 -26.94 -17.03 -11.98
N GLU A 328 -25.96 -17.04 -12.88
CA GLU A 328 -24.89 -18.05 -12.87
C GLU A 328 -24.12 -18.04 -11.55
N GLN A 329 -23.89 -16.86 -11.00
CA GLN A 329 -23.21 -16.69 -9.72
C GLN A 329 -23.94 -17.43 -8.58
N TYR A 330 -25.27 -17.28 -8.48
CA TYR A 330 -26.05 -18.00 -7.48
C TYR A 330 -26.00 -19.51 -7.71
N GLN A 331 -26.17 -19.96 -8.95
CA GLN A 331 -26.09 -21.40 -9.28
C GLN A 331 -24.71 -21.98 -8.98
N TYR A 332 -23.64 -21.22 -9.22
CA TYR A 332 -22.29 -21.57 -8.85
C TYR A 332 -22.10 -21.67 -7.34
N MET A 333 -22.61 -20.71 -6.56
CA MET A 333 -22.60 -20.80 -5.08
C MET A 333 -23.32 -22.06 -4.58
N ILE A 334 -24.45 -22.44 -5.18
CA ILE A 334 -25.17 -23.68 -4.84
C ILE A 334 -24.34 -24.92 -5.18
N ARG A 335 -23.64 -24.95 -6.32
CA ARG A 335 -22.72 -26.04 -6.68
C ARG A 335 -21.58 -26.15 -5.66
N GLN A 336 -20.94 -25.03 -5.33
CA GLN A 336 -19.88 -24.96 -4.32
C GLN A 336 -20.36 -25.41 -2.93
N GLY A 337 -21.58 -25.03 -2.53
CA GLY A 337 -22.17 -25.44 -1.25
C GLY A 337 -22.34 -26.96 -1.10
N LYS A 338 -22.43 -27.72 -2.20
CA LYS A 338 -22.54 -29.19 -2.20
C LYS A 338 -21.18 -29.88 -2.07
N LEU A 339 -20.08 -29.19 -2.35
CA LEU A 339 -18.73 -29.76 -2.26
C LEU A 339 -18.26 -29.86 -0.79
N PRO A 340 -17.35 -30.79 -0.47
CA PRO A 340 -16.59 -30.78 0.78
C PRO A 340 -15.89 -29.43 1.00
N LYS A 341 -15.78 -28.94 2.24
CA LYS A 341 -15.25 -27.59 2.54
C LYS A 341 -13.86 -27.34 1.93
N SER A 342 -12.98 -28.35 1.94
CA SER A 342 -11.63 -28.29 1.36
C SER A 342 -11.61 -28.19 -0.17
N GLN A 343 -12.71 -28.50 -0.85
CA GLN A 343 -12.86 -28.43 -2.31
C GLN A 343 -13.70 -27.21 -2.74
N ARG A 344 -14.08 -26.34 -1.80
CA ARG A 344 -14.87 -25.14 -2.11
C ARG A 344 -13.94 -24.01 -2.52
N ASP A 345 -14.33 -23.32 -3.58
CA ASP A 345 -13.60 -22.15 -4.10
C ASP A 345 -13.70 -20.95 -3.14
N PHE A 346 -14.69 -20.93 -2.24
CA PHE A 346 -14.91 -19.84 -1.27
C PHE A 346 -14.74 -20.28 0.19
N ASN A 347 -13.61 -20.90 0.51
CA ASN A 347 -13.21 -21.16 1.90
C ASN A 347 -12.10 -20.19 2.35
N HIS A 348 -11.73 -20.24 3.63
CA HIS A 348 -10.66 -19.39 4.18
C HIS A 348 -9.35 -19.50 3.38
N GLN A 349 -8.95 -20.71 3.00
CA GLN A 349 -7.68 -20.96 2.29
C GLN A 349 -7.70 -20.38 0.88
N SER A 350 -8.77 -20.63 0.12
CA SER A 350 -8.94 -20.08 -1.23
C SER A 350 -8.94 -18.55 -1.20
N ARG A 351 -9.52 -17.96 -0.16
CA ARG A 351 -9.53 -16.50 0.06
C ARG A 351 -8.15 -15.95 0.41
N VAL A 352 -7.38 -16.65 1.25
CA VAL A 352 -5.97 -16.29 1.49
C VAL A 352 -5.17 -16.36 0.19
N LEU A 353 -5.36 -17.40 -0.62
CA LEU A 353 -4.70 -17.51 -1.93
C LEU A 353 -5.10 -16.40 -2.90
N GLU A 354 -6.37 -15.99 -2.91
CA GLU A 354 -6.86 -14.87 -3.73
C GLU A 354 -6.24 -13.53 -3.28
N ASN A 355 -6.21 -13.28 -1.98
CA ASN A 355 -5.57 -12.08 -1.41
C ASN A 355 -4.07 -12.05 -1.73
N LEU A 356 -3.36 -13.18 -1.61
CA LEU A 356 -1.95 -13.28 -1.99
C LEU A 356 -1.73 -13.05 -3.49
N LYS A 357 -2.64 -13.51 -4.35
CA LYS A 357 -2.56 -13.23 -5.80
C LYS A 357 -2.72 -11.75 -6.10
N LEU A 358 -3.66 -11.08 -5.45
CA LEU A 358 -3.87 -9.63 -5.56
C LEU A 358 -2.63 -8.86 -5.08
N GLU A 359 -2.06 -9.24 -3.94
CA GLU A 359 -0.84 -8.62 -3.40
C GLU A 359 0.36 -8.82 -4.34
N ILE A 360 0.54 -10.03 -4.89
CA ILE A 360 1.56 -10.30 -5.91
C ILE A 360 1.34 -9.44 -7.15
N GLN A 361 0.09 -9.19 -7.56
CA GLN A 361 -0.20 -8.34 -8.70
C GLN A 361 0.18 -6.88 -8.43
N VAL A 362 -0.21 -6.33 -7.28
CA VAL A 362 0.15 -4.96 -6.87
C VAL A 362 1.67 -4.82 -6.82
N LEU A 363 2.38 -5.75 -6.17
CA LEU A 363 3.84 -5.74 -6.10
C LEU A 363 4.50 -5.85 -7.48
N ARG A 364 3.89 -6.56 -8.43
CA ARG A 364 4.37 -6.61 -9.82
C ARG A 364 4.17 -5.27 -10.53
N GLU A 365 3.03 -4.62 -10.36
CA GLU A 365 2.75 -3.30 -10.93
C GLU A 365 3.71 -2.25 -10.35
N GLU A 366 3.94 -2.25 -9.04
CA GLU A 366 4.95 -1.41 -8.38
C GLU A 366 6.35 -1.67 -8.93
N ARG A 367 6.75 -2.94 -9.07
CA ARG A 367 8.05 -3.30 -9.66
C ARG A 367 8.21 -2.81 -11.09
N ILE A 368 7.17 -2.90 -11.92
CA ILE A 368 7.18 -2.38 -13.29
C ILE A 368 7.34 -0.85 -13.26
N GLY A 369 6.60 -0.16 -12.38
CA GLY A 369 6.73 1.28 -12.17
C GLY A 369 8.15 1.70 -11.77
N SER A 370 8.76 1.00 -10.80
CA SER A 370 10.16 1.25 -10.40
C SER A 370 11.15 0.94 -11.51
N SER A 371 10.90 -0.09 -12.33
CA SER A 371 11.75 -0.41 -13.49
C SER A 371 11.75 0.74 -14.49
N HIS A 372 10.58 1.30 -14.82
CA HIS A 372 10.48 2.45 -15.71
C HIS A 372 11.20 3.70 -15.18
N GLN A 373 11.17 3.92 -13.86
CA GLN A 373 11.93 5.00 -13.23
C GLN A 373 13.43 4.78 -13.37
N LEU A 374 13.92 3.55 -13.18
CA LEU A 374 15.32 3.21 -13.39
C LEU A 374 15.75 3.40 -14.84
N ASP A 375 14.93 3.01 -15.80
CA ASP A 375 15.21 3.22 -17.23
C ASP A 375 15.32 4.71 -17.55
N THR A 376 14.42 5.54 -17.00
CA THR A 376 14.46 7.00 -17.17
C THR A 376 15.72 7.62 -16.58
N ILE A 377 16.10 7.20 -15.37
CA ILE A 377 17.34 7.68 -14.72
C ILE A 377 18.57 7.24 -15.52
N THR A 378 18.57 6.01 -16.03
CA THR A 378 19.67 5.49 -16.87
C THR A 378 19.84 6.35 -18.12
N GLN A 379 18.75 6.66 -18.81
CA GLN A 379 18.78 7.54 -19.98
C GLN A 379 19.30 8.96 -19.64
N GLN A 380 18.90 9.53 -18.50
CA GLN A 380 19.41 10.82 -18.04
C GLN A 380 20.91 10.79 -17.72
N VAL A 381 21.40 9.68 -17.16
CA VAL A 381 22.84 9.50 -16.88
C VAL A 381 23.62 9.41 -18.19
N ASP A 382 23.10 8.69 -19.19
CA ASP A 382 23.74 8.58 -20.50
C ASP A 382 23.78 9.95 -21.21
N GLU A 383 22.68 10.71 -21.22
CA GLU A 383 22.62 12.06 -21.78
C GLU A 383 23.60 13.03 -21.08
N LEU A 384 23.72 12.93 -19.74
CA LEU A 384 24.67 13.72 -18.97
C LEU A 384 26.11 13.31 -19.28
N SER A 385 26.38 12.02 -19.47
CA SER A 385 27.71 11.52 -19.83
C SER A 385 28.14 12.06 -21.20
N GLU A 386 27.27 11.97 -22.21
CA GLU A 386 27.55 12.53 -23.54
C GLU A 386 27.78 14.04 -23.48
N SER A 387 26.96 14.78 -22.73
CA SER A 387 27.16 16.22 -22.54
C SER A 387 28.48 16.55 -21.85
N LEU A 388 28.96 15.69 -20.94
CA LEU A 388 30.21 15.89 -20.21
C LEU A 388 31.41 15.65 -21.12
N ASP A 389 31.34 14.64 -21.99
CA ASP A 389 32.36 14.36 -23.02
C ASP A 389 32.49 15.51 -24.02
N VAL A 390 31.37 16.08 -24.49
CA VAL A 390 31.37 17.25 -25.38
C VAL A 390 32.03 18.45 -24.71
N ARG A 391 31.68 18.74 -23.45
CA ARG A 391 32.29 19.85 -22.70
C ARG A 391 33.78 19.63 -22.42
N ALA A 392 34.20 18.39 -22.19
CA ALA A 392 35.61 18.05 -22.01
C ALA A 392 36.41 18.35 -23.30
N ALA A 393 35.86 17.99 -24.47
CA ALA A 393 36.48 18.30 -25.76
C ALA A 393 36.52 19.81 -26.03
N GLU A 394 35.45 20.56 -25.71
CA GLU A 394 35.44 22.03 -25.80
C GLU A 394 36.51 22.68 -24.91
N LEU A 395 36.68 22.19 -23.68
CA LEU A 395 37.72 22.66 -22.77
C LEU A 395 39.13 22.40 -23.33
N GLU A 396 39.38 21.22 -23.89
CA GLU A 396 40.66 20.89 -24.51
C GLU A 396 40.97 21.81 -25.71
N GLN A 397 39.95 22.14 -26.50
CA GLN A 397 40.07 23.09 -27.61
C GLN A 397 40.40 24.51 -27.12
N ILE A 398 39.71 24.99 -26.08
CA ILE A 398 39.99 26.30 -25.48
C ILE A 398 41.40 26.35 -24.89
N GLU A 399 41.86 25.29 -24.22
CA GLU A 399 43.22 25.21 -23.70
C GLU A 399 44.28 25.25 -24.81
N SER A 400 44.02 24.60 -25.94
CA SER A 400 44.89 24.64 -27.12
C SER A 400 44.97 26.06 -27.69
N GLN A 401 43.83 26.73 -27.88
CA GLN A 401 43.78 28.12 -28.33
C GLN A 401 44.51 29.07 -27.39
N LYS A 402 44.32 28.89 -26.07
CA LYS A 402 45.03 29.67 -25.05
C LYS A 402 46.55 29.52 -25.18
N ARG A 403 47.05 28.30 -25.39
CA ARG A 403 48.48 28.05 -25.60
C ARG A 403 49.00 28.73 -26.86
N GLN A 404 48.24 28.68 -27.95
CA GLN A 404 48.60 29.36 -29.19
C GLN A 404 48.69 30.88 -28.99
N TYR A 405 47.69 31.50 -28.37
CA TYR A 405 47.72 32.94 -28.10
C TYR A 405 48.86 33.35 -27.15
N GLN A 406 49.23 32.50 -26.19
CA GLN A 406 50.40 32.76 -25.34
C GLN A 406 51.70 32.75 -26.15
N GLN A 407 51.86 31.85 -27.12
CA GLN A 407 53.02 31.83 -28.01
C GLN A 407 53.05 33.08 -28.91
N GLU A 408 51.92 33.42 -29.55
CA GLU A 408 51.81 34.62 -30.38
C GLU A 408 52.12 35.90 -29.60
N LEU A 409 51.64 36.00 -28.36
CA LEU A 409 51.95 37.14 -27.47
C LEU A 409 53.44 37.21 -27.15
N GLN A 410 54.09 36.08 -26.90
CA GLN A 410 55.52 36.01 -26.62
C GLN A 410 56.35 36.42 -27.85
N GLU A 411 55.97 35.95 -29.05
CA GLU A 411 56.61 36.38 -30.29
C GLU A 411 56.43 37.87 -30.56
N ALA A 412 55.22 38.41 -30.34
CA ALA A 412 54.95 39.83 -30.47
C ALA A 412 55.78 40.66 -29.49
N ALA A 413 55.93 40.20 -28.24
CA ALA A 413 56.78 40.85 -27.25
C ALA A 413 58.25 40.88 -27.69
N HIS A 414 58.78 39.76 -28.22
CA HIS A 414 60.14 39.73 -28.77
C HIS A 414 60.33 40.69 -29.95
N ARG A 415 59.35 40.77 -30.86
CA ARG A 415 59.39 41.72 -31.98
C ARG A 415 59.35 43.16 -31.52
N TYR A 416 58.55 43.47 -30.50
CA TYR A 416 58.47 44.80 -29.92
C TYR A 416 59.83 45.25 -29.36
N ILE A 417 60.47 44.42 -28.53
CA ILE A 417 61.80 44.71 -27.95
C ILE A 417 62.83 44.97 -29.06
N TYR A 418 62.85 44.13 -30.10
CA TYR A 418 63.77 44.32 -31.22
C TYR A 418 63.56 45.65 -31.97
N LEU A 419 62.30 46.05 -32.19
CA LEU A 419 61.97 47.32 -32.84
C LEU A 419 62.32 48.53 -31.97
N GLU A 420 62.12 48.42 -30.66
CA GLU A 420 62.50 49.45 -29.68
C GLU A 420 64.01 49.69 -29.71
N GLU A 421 64.84 48.63 -29.62
CA GLU A 421 66.30 48.73 -29.74
C GLU A 421 66.76 49.33 -31.08
N HIS A 422 66.06 49.01 -32.18
CA HIS A 422 66.38 49.57 -33.49
C HIS A 422 66.00 51.06 -33.59
N SER A 423 64.88 51.46 -32.98
CA SER A 423 64.44 52.85 -32.92
C SER A 423 65.44 53.71 -32.15
N GLU A 424 65.91 53.25 -30.98
CA GLU A 424 66.93 53.94 -30.18
C GLU A 424 68.23 54.17 -30.97
N LYS A 425 68.70 53.16 -31.71
CA LYS A 425 69.87 53.30 -32.59
C LYS A 425 69.67 54.37 -33.67
N LYS A 426 68.47 54.41 -34.28
CA LYS A 426 68.16 55.39 -35.32
C LYS A 426 68.04 56.81 -34.76
N GLU A 427 67.49 56.98 -33.55
CA GLU A 427 67.51 58.26 -32.86
C GLU A 427 68.94 58.74 -32.57
N ALA A 428 69.84 57.84 -32.14
CA ALA A 428 71.25 58.19 -31.91
C ALA A 428 71.98 58.59 -33.20
N GLU A 429 71.74 57.88 -34.32
CA GLU A 429 72.27 58.24 -35.64
C GLU A 429 71.76 59.61 -36.09
N LEU A 430 70.46 59.89 -35.90
CA LEU A 430 69.85 61.17 -36.25
C LEU A 430 70.50 62.32 -35.47
N ALA A 431 70.63 62.18 -34.15
CA ALA A 431 71.26 63.18 -33.29
C ALA A 431 72.72 63.47 -33.70
N TYR A 432 73.47 62.44 -34.11
CA TYR A 432 74.82 62.62 -34.64
C TYR A 432 74.81 63.46 -35.92
N THR A 433 73.92 63.14 -36.88
CA THR A 433 73.83 63.88 -38.15
C THR A 433 73.41 65.34 -37.96
N GLU A 434 72.50 65.62 -37.02
CA GLU A 434 72.09 66.99 -36.69
C GLU A 434 73.27 67.80 -36.13
N SER A 435 74.10 67.21 -35.26
CA SER A 435 75.30 67.89 -34.74
C SER A 435 76.31 68.22 -35.84
N LEU A 436 76.50 67.32 -36.80
CA LEU A 436 77.43 67.50 -37.91
C LEU A 436 76.94 68.59 -38.87
N LEU A 437 75.62 68.64 -39.11
CA LEU A 437 75.01 69.69 -39.93
C LEU A 437 75.27 71.08 -39.31
N ALA A 438 75.03 71.23 -38.01
CA ALA A 438 75.26 72.49 -37.30
C ALA A 438 76.74 72.96 -37.38
N GLU A 439 77.70 72.02 -37.32
CA GLU A 439 79.12 72.33 -37.51
C GLU A 439 79.42 72.85 -38.93
N LYS A 440 78.83 72.22 -39.96
CA LYS A 440 79.01 72.65 -41.35
C LYS A 440 78.37 74.00 -41.65
N GLU A 441 77.20 74.28 -41.08
CA GLU A 441 76.56 75.59 -41.19
C GLU A 441 77.44 76.70 -40.58
N ALA A 442 78.05 76.44 -39.41
CA ALA A 442 78.99 77.38 -38.79
C ALA A 442 80.25 77.63 -39.65
N GLN A 443 80.77 76.59 -40.31
CA GLN A 443 81.91 76.71 -41.23
C GLN A 443 81.57 77.58 -42.46
N VAL A 444 80.38 77.40 -43.04
CA VAL A 444 79.92 78.20 -44.18
C VAL A 444 79.76 79.67 -43.80
N PHE A 445 79.24 79.94 -42.59
CA PHE A 445 79.11 81.31 -42.08
C PHE A 445 80.46 82.03 -41.95
N ASP A 446 81.50 81.35 -41.45
CA ASP A 446 82.85 81.93 -41.32
C ASP A 446 83.52 82.22 -42.68
N ILE A 447 83.27 81.36 -43.68
CA ILE A 447 83.75 81.57 -45.06
C ILE A 447 83.08 82.79 -45.69
N ASP A 448 81.75 82.92 -45.56
CA ASP A 448 81.00 84.07 -46.10
C ASP A 448 81.46 85.41 -45.48
N ALA A 449 81.74 85.41 -44.18
CA ALA A 449 82.27 86.59 -43.48
C ALA A 449 83.66 87.00 -44.02
N LYS A 450 84.57 86.03 -44.24
CA LYS A 450 85.91 86.28 -44.80
C LYS A 450 85.86 86.80 -46.23
N ALA A 451 85.01 86.21 -47.08
CA ALA A 451 84.86 86.62 -48.47
C ALA A 451 84.34 88.06 -48.59
N LYS A 452 83.32 88.42 -47.79
CA LYS A 452 82.78 89.80 -47.75
C LYS A 452 83.83 90.82 -47.34
N GLN A 453 84.68 90.48 -46.37
CA GLN A 453 85.74 91.37 -45.89
C GLN A 453 86.82 91.58 -46.97
N GLN A 454 87.27 90.51 -47.64
CA GLN A 454 88.22 90.62 -48.75
C GLN A 454 87.70 91.48 -49.90
N MET A 455 86.43 91.31 -50.27
CA MET A 455 85.82 92.06 -51.37
C MET A 455 85.75 93.56 -51.08
N LYS A 456 85.46 93.92 -49.84
CA LYS A 456 85.48 95.32 -49.37
C LYS A 456 86.86 95.96 -49.50
N ASP A 457 87.90 95.21 -49.15
CA ASP A 457 89.29 95.67 -49.18
C ASP A 457 89.84 95.82 -50.61
N ILE A 458 89.38 94.99 -51.56
CA ILE A 458 89.71 95.11 -52.99
C ILE A 458 89.07 96.35 -53.60
N VAL A 459 87.78 96.60 -53.32
CA VAL A 459 87.06 97.79 -53.83
C VAL A 459 87.72 99.07 -53.33
N LEU A 460 88.14 99.09 -52.06
CA LEU A 460 88.82 100.23 -51.47
C LEU A 460 90.15 100.52 -52.19
N ASP A 461 90.97 99.51 -52.44
CA ASP A 461 92.24 99.68 -53.14
C ASP A 461 92.06 100.07 -54.61
N ALA A 462 91.05 99.51 -55.30
CA ALA A 462 90.69 99.89 -56.67
C ALA A 462 90.30 101.37 -56.77
N PHE A 463 89.53 101.87 -55.80
CA PHE A 463 89.21 103.29 -55.70
C PHE A 463 90.47 104.16 -55.49
N MET A 464 91.38 103.72 -54.62
CA MET A 464 92.64 104.43 -54.35
C MET A 464 93.60 104.41 -55.54
N PHE A 465 93.66 103.30 -56.28
CA PHE A 465 94.37 103.18 -57.55
C PHE A 465 93.86 104.19 -58.58
N MET A 466 92.54 104.27 -58.77
CA MET A 466 91.94 105.24 -59.71
C MET A 466 92.24 106.69 -59.32
N GLN A 467 92.18 107.04 -58.03
CA GLN A 467 92.54 108.37 -57.53
C GLN A 467 94.02 108.71 -57.78
N ALA A 468 94.93 107.76 -57.53
CA ALA A 468 96.37 107.94 -57.73
C ALA A 468 96.72 108.17 -59.21
N LYS A 469 96.11 107.40 -60.11
CA LYS A 469 96.24 107.54 -61.57
C LYS A 469 95.75 108.90 -62.05
N ARG A 470 94.59 109.37 -61.57
CA ARG A 470 94.01 110.67 -61.95
C ARG A 470 94.89 111.86 -61.54
N ARG A 471 95.58 111.76 -60.41
CA ARG A 471 96.44 112.84 -59.88
C ARG A 471 97.90 112.79 -60.39
N LYS A 472 98.23 111.85 -61.29
CA LYS A 472 99.59 111.65 -61.85
C LYS A 472 100.67 111.43 -60.78
N PHE A 473 100.39 110.57 -59.79
CA PHE A 473 101.37 110.11 -58.79
C PHE A 473 101.83 108.66 -59.10
N PRO A 474 102.89 108.46 -59.91
CA PRO A 474 103.23 107.14 -60.46
C PRO A 474 103.65 106.12 -59.38
N LYS A 475 104.16 106.59 -58.24
CA LYS A 475 104.60 105.72 -57.13
C LYS A 475 103.39 105.12 -56.37
N ALA A 476 102.35 105.93 -56.15
CA ALA A 476 101.12 105.47 -55.49
C ALA A 476 100.26 104.61 -56.41
N GLU A 477 100.26 104.88 -57.71
CA GLU A 477 99.59 104.03 -58.71
C GLU A 477 100.15 102.60 -58.72
N ARG A 478 101.48 102.43 -58.72
CA ARG A 478 102.09 101.10 -58.61
C ARG A 478 101.76 100.41 -57.29
N GLU A 479 101.80 101.13 -56.18
CA GLU A 479 101.53 100.55 -54.86
C GLU A 479 100.09 100.02 -54.74
N TYR A 480 99.09 100.77 -55.21
CA TYR A 480 97.70 100.30 -55.17
C TYR A 480 97.42 99.23 -56.22
N ALA A 481 98.08 99.24 -57.38
CA ALA A 481 98.01 98.14 -58.34
C ALA A 481 98.57 96.83 -57.77
N GLU A 482 99.70 96.88 -57.03
CA GLU A 482 100.27 95.72 -56.36
C GLU A 482 99.37 95.21 -55.22
N LYS A 483 98.75 96.09 -54.44
CA LYS A 483 97.81 95.67 -53.38
C LYS A 483 96.54 95.00 -53.92
N ILE A 484 95.98 95.52 -55.01
CA ILE A 484 94.85 94.89 -55.72
C ILE A 484 95.27 93.51 -56.24
N ALA A 485 96.44 93.41 -56.87
CA ALA A 485 96.95 92.13 -57.38
C ALA A 485 97.21 91.10 -56.28
N GLN A 486 97.75 91.51 -55.12
CA GLN A 486 97.93 90.63 -53.97
C GLN A 486 96.60 90.16 -53.36
N ARG A 487 95.61 91.07 -53.24
CA ARG A 487 94.31 90.73 -52.65
C ARG A 487 93.41 89.92 -53.58
N LEU A 488 93.57 90.08 -54.89
CA LEU A 488 92.90 89.25 -55.91
C LEU A 488 93.57 87.89 -56.13
N GLY A 489 94.80 87.69 -55.63
CA GLY A 489 95.37 86.36 -55.40
C GLY A 489 95.25 85.38 -56.56
N GLY A 490 95.77 85.71 -57.75
CA GLY A 490 95.88 84.74 -58.85
C GLY A 490 94.60 84.50 -59.67
N GLU A 491 94.82 84.20 -60.95
CA GLU A 491 93.91 83.74 -62.02
C GLU A 491 92.59 84.50 -62.32
N ILE A 492 92.22 85.57 -61.59
CA ILE A 492 91.06 86.42 -61.91
C ILE A 492 91.46 87.66 -62.74
N ALA A 493 92.57 87.58 -63.50
CA ALA A 493 93.02 88.66 -64.36
C ALA A 493 92.26 88.72 -65.70
N GLU A 494 91.66 87.62 -66.16
CA GLU A 494 91.05 87.55 -67.50
C GLU A 494 89.56 87.97 -67.53
N GLN A 495 88.87 87.99 -66.39
CA GLN A 495 87.44 88.33 -66.32
C GLN A 495 87.15 89.78 -65.86
N LEU A 496 88.15 90.48 -65.32
CA LEU A 496 88.02 91.87 -64.85
C LEU A 496 88.40 92.91 -65.91
N VAL A 497 89.17 92.53 -66.93
CA VAL A 497 89.56 93.41 -68.05
C VAL A 497 88.35 93.96 -68.81
N PRO A 498 87.30 93.17 -69.14
CA PRO A 498 86.11 93.71 -69.82
C PRO A 498 85.29 94.68 -68.94
N LEU A 499 85.26 94.46 -67.62
CA LEU A 499 84.54 95.32 -66.67
C LEU A 499 85.27 96.64 -66.40
N LEU A 500 86.61 96.62 -66.38
CA LEU A 500 87.45 97.81 -66.32
C LEU A 500 87.39 98.62 -67.62
N ASP A 501 87.36 97.96 -68.78
CA ASP A 501 87.17 98.62 -70.07
C ASP A 501 85.76 99.22 -70.20
N ALA A 502 84.71 98.51 -69.76
CA ALA A 502 83.35 99.05 -69.72
C ALA A 502 83.22 100.28 -68.80
N ALA A 503 83.82 100.24 -67.60
CA ALA A 503 83.82 101.36 -66.67
C ALA A 503 84.65 102.57 -67.19
N LEU A 504 85.74 102.33 -67.93
CA LEU A 504 86.56 103.38 -68.55
C LEU A 504 85.85 104.05 -69.74
N ILE A 505 85.10 103.27 -70.54
CA ILE A 505 84.26 103.77 -71.65
C ILE A 505 83.11 104.62 -71.11
N GLU A 506 82.42 104.18 -70.05
CA GLU A 506 81.31 104.93 -69.44
C GLU A 506 81.79 106.21 -68.72
N SER A 507 83.06 106.25 -68.28
CA SER A 507 83.68 107.42 -67.65
C SER A 507 84.15 108.52 -68.62
N GLY A 508 84.07 108.29 -69.94
CA GLY A 508 84.35 109.29 -70.99
C GLY A 508 85.84 109.61 -71.24
N TYR A 509 86.77 108.73 -70.85
CA TYR A 509 88.22 109.01 -70.85
C TYR A 509 88.99 108.67 -72.16
N TYR A 510 88.35 108.09 -73.20
CA TYR A 510 89.01 107.79 -74.48
C TYR A 510 88.06 107.94 -75.69
N GLN A 511 88.53 108.59 -76.77
CA GLN A 511 87.81 108.72 -78.05
C GLN A 511 88.56 108.02 -79.20
N SER A 512 87.86 107.04 -79.79
CA SER A 512 87.79 106.59 -81.19
C SER A 512 89.03 106.51 -82.08
N SER A 513 89.26 105.31 -82.62
CA SER A 513 89.31 104.95 -84.07
C SER A 513 89.88 103.52 -84.15
N ASP A 514 89.45 102.57 -84.96
CA ASP A 514 88.55 102.58 -86.10
C ASP A 514 88.09 101.14 -86.35
N GLU A 515 86.84 101.05 -86.78
CA GLU A 515 86.27 100.16 -87.79
C GLU A 515 86.94 98.81 -88.15
N SER A 516 86.15 97.77 -87.86
CA SER A 516 85.56 96.86 -88.87
C SER A 516 86.29 95.57 -89.29
N PHE A 517 85.42 94.60 -89.60
CA PHE A 517 85.61 93.36 -90.37
C PHE A 517 86.20 92.14 -89.61
N GLU A 518 85.34 91.15 -89.30
CA GLU A 518 85.09 89.89 -90.07
C GLU A 518 86.17 88.83 -89.77
N TYR A 519 85.95 87.51 -89.66
CA TYR A 519 84.99 86.60 -90.29
C TYR A 519 85.07 85.23 -89.57
N LYS A 520 83.98 84.46 -89.70
CA LYS A 520 83.79 82.99 -89.54
C LYS A 520 83.42 82.43 -88.17
#